data_AF-A0A2V7QA24-F1
#
_entry.id   AF-A0A2V7QA24-F1
#
_cell.length_a   1.000
_cell.length_b   1.000
_cell.length_c   1.000
_cell.angle_alpha   90.00
_cell.angle_beta   90.00
_cell.angle_gamma   90.00
#
_symmetry.space_group_name_H-M   'P 1'
#
loop_
_entity.id
_entity.type
_entity.pdbx_description
1 polymer ?
#
loop_
_entity_poly.entity_id
_entity_poly.type
_entity_poly.pdbx_seq_one_letter_code
_entity_poly.pdbx_strand_id
1 'polypeptide(L)'
;MIGGSAEPDKAEIKKVREAWINKRPPVWTRVHALPGFVRFPHQRHIKILGTESCTTCHGDVRTMPQVYQVATLKMGWCVNCHVQRNVTRDCTVCHY
;
A
#
# COMPACT_ATOMS: atom_id res chain seq x y z
N MET A 1 -9.20 -20.62 -15.90
CA MET A 1 -8.50 -21.19 -14.72
C MET A 1 -9.13 -20.60 -13.47
N ILE A 2 -9.50 -21.43 -12.50
CA ILE A 2 -9.93 -20.94 -11.17
C ILE A 2 -8.64 -20.65 -10.40
N GLY A 3 -8.42 -19.40 -9.97
CA GLY A 3 -7.22 -19.05 -9.20
C GLY A 3 -7.10 -19.91 -7.93
N GLY A 4 -5.89 -20.33 -7.58
CA GLY A 4 -5.64 -21.16 -6.39
C GLY A 4 -5.46 -22.66 -6.64
N SER A 5 -5.53 -23.14 -7.89
CA SER A 5 -5.37 -24.56 -8.21
C SER A 5 -3.92 -24.99 -8.48
N ALA A 6 -2.98 -24.04 -8.66
CA ALA A 6 -1.57 -24.35 -8.85
C ALA A 6 -0.90 -24.78 -7.52
N GLU A 7 0.06 -25.70 -7.57
CA GLU A 7 0.81 -26.15 -6.39
C GLU A 7 1.40 -25.02 -5.51
N PRO A 8 2.04 -23.97 -6.06
CA PRO A 8 2.50 -22.85 -5.23
C PRO A 8 1.35 -22.12 -4.52
N ASP A 9 0.20 -21.93 -5.18
CA ASP A 9 -0.96 -21.28 -4.57
C ASP A 9 -1.53 -22.12 -3.42
N LYS A 10 -1.55 -23.46 -3.58
CA LYS A 10 -1.99 -24.38 -2.52
C LYS A 10 -1.10 -24.26 -1.28
N ALA A 11 0.21 -24.08 -1.46
CA ALA A 11 1.15 -23.89 -0.36
C ALA A 11 0.87 -22.57 0.41
N GLU A 12 0.63 -21.46 -0.29
CA GLU A 12 0.28 -20.18 0.35
C GLU A 12 -1.10 -20.22 1.03
N ILE A 13 -2.10 -20.83 0.39
CA ILE A 13 -3.44 -21.03 0.97
C ILE A 13 -3.36 -21.88 2.24
N LYS A 14 -2.49 -22.89 2.28
CA LYS A 14 -2.27 -23.73 3.47
C LYS A 14 -1.85 -22.89 4.68
N LYS A 15 -0.94 -21.92 4.50
CA LYS A 15 -0.49 -21.04 5.59
C LYS A 15 -1.66 -20.24 6.19
N VAL A 16 -2.56 -19.74 5.35
CA VAL A 16 -3.76 -19.01 5.80
C VAL A 16 -4.72 -19.93 6.56
N ARG A 17 -4.93 -21.16 6.09
CA ARG A 17 -5.76 -22.17 6.78
C ARG A 17 -5.18 -22.55 8.15
N GLU A 18 -3.88 -22.78 8.22
CA GLU A 18 -3.18 -23.09 9.47
C GLU A 18 -3.25 -21.91 10.46
N ALA A 19 -3.10 -20.67 9.98
CA ALA A 19 -3.24 -19.46 10.80
C ALA A 19 -4.65 -19.39 11.44
N TRP A 20 -5.69 -19.65 10.64
CA TRP A 20 -7.09 -19.71 11.12
C TRP A 20 -7.29 -20.79 12.19
N ILE A 21 -6.88 -22.03 11.93
CA ILE A 21 -7.03 -23.17 12.86
C ILE A 21 -6.34 -22.87 14.20
N ASN A 22 -5.14 -22.29 14.15
CA ASN A 22 -4.34 -21.98 15.32
C ASN A 22 -4.75 -20.68 16.02
N LYS A 23 -5.79 -19.98 15.54
CA LYS A 23 -6.25 -18.67 16.03
C LYS A 23 -5.12 -17.63 16.11
N ARG A 24 -4.20 -17.67 15.14
CA ARG A 24 -3.09 -16.72 15.02
C ARG A 24 -3.24 -15.94 13.72
N PRO A 25 -3.07 -14.60 13.73
CA PRO A 25 -3.16 -13.83 12.50
C PRO A 25 -2.01 -14.21 11.54
N PRO A 26 -2.25 -14.22 10.22
CA PRO A 26 -1.18 -14.35 9.25
C PRO A 26 -0.14 -13.23 9.40
N VAL A 27 1.15 -13.60 9.29
CA VAL A 27 2.26 -12.65 9.40
C VAL A 27 2.51 -12.01 8.02
N TRP A 28 1.88 -10.87 7.78
CA TRP A 28 2.04 -10.13 6.52
C TRP A 28 3.32 -9.29 6.50
N THR A 29 4.06 -9.35 5.39
CA THR A 29 5.13 -8.40 5.11
C THR A 29 4.54 -7.09 4.59
N ARG A 30 4.75 -6.00 5.31
CA ARG A 30 4.30 -4.67 4.89
C ARG A 30 5.21 -4.13 3.78
N VAL A 31 4.69 -4.03 2.57
CA VAL A 31 5.43 -3.54 1.38
C VAL A 31 5.63 -2.02 1.41
N HIS A 32 4.58 -1.27 1.75
CA HIS A 32 4.62 0.19 1.84
C HIS A 32 4.69 0.59 3.31
N ALA A 33 5.89 0.91 3.80
CA ALA A 33 6.12 1.35 5.16
C ALA A 33 6.76 2.74 5.17
N LEU A 34 6.13 3.67 5.89
CA LEU A 34 6.70 4.98 6.16
C LEU A 34 7.30 4.99 7.58
N PRO A 35 8.31 5.84 7.84
CA PRO A 35 8.86 6.01 9.18
C PRO A 35 7.79 6.42 10.19
N GLY A 36 7.95 6.03 11.46
CA GLY A 36 6.95 6.26 12.51
C GLY A 36 6.64 7.73 12.81
N PHE A 37 7.57 8.64 12.49
CA PHE A 37 7.39 10.09 12.59
C PHE A 37 6.66 10.71 11.39
N VAL A 38 6.13 9.89 10.48
CA VAL A 38 5.33 10.32 9.33
C VAL A 38 3.91 9.79 9.46
N ARG A 39 2.94 10.68 9.40
CA ARG A 39 1.51 10.37 9.39
C ARG A 39 0.96 10.54 7.99
N PHE A 40 0.43 9.45 7.44
CA PHE A 40 -0.19 9.44 6.12
C PHE A 40 -1.70 9.13 6.22
N PRO A 41 -2.56 10.17 6.27
CA PRO A 41 -4.01 9.96 6.29
C PRO A 41 -4.53 9.68 4.87
N HIS A 42 -4.83 8.40 4.57
CA HIS A 42 -5.38 7.99 3.27
C HIS A 42 -6.60 8.81 2.84
N GLN A 43 -7.54 9.09 3.77
CA GLN A 43 -8.79 9.78 3.42
C GLN A 43 -8.56 11.16 2.78
N ARG A 44 -7.54 11.91 3.22
CA ARG A 44 -7.27 13.25 2.70
C ARG A 44 -6.80 13.18 1.25
N HIS A 45 -5.92 12.22 0.96
CA HIS A 45 -5.38 12.01 -0.36
C HIS A 45 -6.45 11.49 -1.32
N ILE A 46 -7.24 10.49 -0.90
CA ILE A 46 -8.34 9.94 -1.70
C ILE A 46 -9.39 11.02 -2.02
N LYS A 47 -9.76 11.85 -1.03
CA LYS A 47 -10.74 12.94 -1.23
C LYS A 47 -10.30 13.94 -2.30
N ILE A 48 -9.02 14.26 -2.38
CA ILE A 48 -8.47 15.25 -3.33
C ILE A 48 -8.15 14.63 -4.69
N LEU A 49 -7.63 13.40 -4.71
CA LEU A 49 -7.15 12.72 -5.91
C LEU A 49 -8.23 11.89 -6.63
N GLY A 50 -9.36 11.61 -5.96
CA GLY A 50 -10.45 10.82 -6.51
C GLY A 50 -10.19 9.31 -6.52
N THR A 51 -10.98 8.59 -7.33
CA THR A 51 -10.97 7.11 -7.40
C THR A 51 -9.69 6.53 -7.99
N GLU A 52 -9.03 7.27 -8.88
CA GLU A 52 -7.77 6.88 -9.53
C GLU A 52 -6.53 7.14 -8.64
N SER A 53 -6.73 7.59 -7.40
CA SER A 53 -5.67 7.87 -6.45
C SER A 53 -4.82 6.64 -6.09
N CYS A 54 -5.45 5.46 -6.08
CA CYS A 54 -4.81 4.19 -5.73
C CYS A 54 -3.65 3.87 -6.69
N THR A 55 -3.90 3.99 -8.00
CA THR A 55 -2.91 3.64 -9.03
C THR A 55 -1.77 4.64 -9.10
N THR A 56 -2.02 5.90 -8.74
CA THR A 56 -0.98 6.94 -8.65
C THR A 56 0.11 6.59 -7.62
N CYS A 57 -0.27 6.00 -6.48
CA CYS A 57 0.65 5.70 -5.39
C CYS A 57 1.15 4.25 -5.37
N HIS A 58 0.25 3.30 -5.70
CA HIS A 58 0.52 1.86 -5.60
C HIS A 58 0.68 1.17 -6.96
N GLY A 59 0.49 1.87 -8.08
CA GLY A 59 0.51 1.27 -9.41
C GLY A 59 -0.76 0.49 -9.74
N ASP A 60 -0.80 -0.17 -10.89
CA ASP A 60 -1.95 -1.01 -11.25
C ASP A 60 -1.93 -2.35 -10.50
N VAL A 61 -2.41 -2.32 -9.25
CA VAL A 61 -2.46 -3.51 -8.38
C VAL A 61 -3.26 -4.65 -9.00
N ARG A 62 -4.20 -4.38 -9.92
CA ARG A 62 -5.02 -5.42 -10.57
C ARG A 62 -4.20 -6.35 -11.45
N THR A 63 -3.09 -5.85 -12.00
CA THR A 63 -2.20 -6.60 -12.88
C THR A 63 -0.94 -7.10 -12.17
N MET A 64 -0.76 -6.74 -10.89
CA MET A 64 0.38 -7.19 -10.10
C MET A 64 0.22 -8.65 -9.67
N PRO A 65 1.15 -9.55 -10.05
CA PRO A 65 1.15 -10.93 -9.55
C PRO A 65 1.46 -10.99 -8.05
N GLN A 66 2.25 -10.05 -7.55
CA GLN A 66 2.53 -9.82 -6.13
C GLN A 66 2.72 -8.31 -5.93
N VAL A 67 2.27 -7.76 -4.80
CA VAL A 67 2.40 -6.32 -4.53
C VAL A 67 3.87 -5.94 -4.38
N TYR A 68 4.29 -4.87 -5.08
CA TYR A 68 5.61 -4.24 -4.94
C TYR A 68 5.48 -2.71 -4.95
N GLN A 69 6.53 -2.00 -4.57
CA GLN A 69 6.53 -0.53 -4.59
C GLN A 69 6.86 -0.02 -6.00
N VAL A 70 5.95 0.76 -6.60
CA VAL A 70 6.21 1.50 -7.86
C VAL A 70 6.70 2.92 -7.61
N ALA A 71 6.20 3.55 -6.53
CA ALA A 71 6.60 4.86 -6.09
C ALA A 71 7.51 4.74 -4.87
N THR A 72 8.51 5.62 -4.78
CA THR A 72 9.44 5.58 -3.65
C THR A 72 8.78 5.97 -2.33
N LEU A 73 7.70 6.76 -2.38
CA LEU A 73 7.00 7.34 -1.21
C LEU A 73 7.95 8.02 -0.21
N LYS A 74 9.13 8.44 -0.67
CA LYS A 74 10.07 9.25 0.11
C LYS A 74 9.60 10.71 0.11
N MET A 75 10.08 11.50 1.06
CA MET A 75 9.70 12.92 1.21
C MET A 75 9.76 13.69 -0.12
N GLY A 76 10.82 13.52 -0.91
CA GLY A 76 10.95 14.19 -2.22
C GLY A 76 9.83 13.85 -3.20
N TRP A 77 9.37 12.60 -3.22
CA TRP A 77 8.23 12.20 -4.05
C TRP A 77 6.93 12.84 -3.57
N CYS A 78 6.69 12.85 -2.25
CA CYS A 78 5.51 13.49 -1.65
C CYS A 78 5.49 15.00 -1.94
N VAL A 79 6.61 15.70 -1.70
CA VAL A 79 6.73 17.15 -1.93
C VAL A 79 6.53 17.48 -3.40
N ASN A 80 7.14 16.73 -4.31
CA ASN A 80 6.97 16.95 -5.75
C ASN A 80 5.50 16.78 -6.18
N CYS A 81 4.83 15.74 -5.68
CA CYS A 81 3.40 15.52 -5.93
C CYS A 81 2.55 16.69 -5.41
N HIS A 82 2.87 17.21 -4.22
CA HIS A 82 2.17 18.34 -3.61
C HIS A 82 2.41 19.65 -4.36
N VAL A 83 3.62 19.89 -4.87
CA VAL A 83 3.96 21.04 -5.73
C VAL A 83 3.12 21.01 -7.00
N GLN A 84 3.10 19.87 -7.70
CA GLN A 84 2.35 19.72 -8.96
C GLN A 84 0.84 19.96 -8.81
N ARG A 85 0.30 19.70 -7.61
CA ARG A 85 -1.13 19.82 -7.30
C ARG A 85 -1.47 21.08 -6.51
N ASN A 86 -0.49 21.94 -6.24
CA ASN A 86 -0.65 23.17 -5.49
C ASN A 86 -1.38 22.97 -4.14
N VAL A 87 -0.99 21.94 -3.38
CA VAL A 87 -1.53 21.65 -2.03
C VAL A 87 -0.49 21.97 -0.95
N THR A 88 -0.93 21.92 0.32
CA THR A 88 -0.06 22.24 1.46
C THR A 88 1.22 21.40 1.48
N ARG A 89 2.35 22.05 1.77
CA ARG A 89 3.67 21.42 1.93
C ARG A 89 4.24 21.69 3.31
N ASP A 90 3.39 22.11 4.24
CA ASP A 90 3.78 22.38 5.61
C ASP A 90 4.22 21.07 6.28
N CYS A 91 5.39 21.10 6.91
CA CYS A 91 6.01 19.93 7.54
C CYS A 91 5.11 19.31 8.63
N THR A 92 4.37 20.14 9.36
CA THR A 92 3.51 19.71 10.49
C THR A 92 2.29 18.92 10.02
N VAL A 93 1.93 18.99 8.74
CA VAL A 93 0.80 18.22 8.18
C VAL A 93 1.16 16.74 8.04
N CYS A 94 2.46 16.41 8.05
CA CYS A 94 2.97 15.04 7.91
C CYS A 94 3.72 14.54 9.15
N HIS A 95 4.28 15.43 9.98
CA HIS A 95 5.20 15.08 11.07
C HIS A 95 4.63 15.44 12.46
N TYR A 96 3.54 14.78 12.86
CA TYR A 96 2.86 15.01 14.13
C TYR A 96 2.49 13.71 14.88
#